data_AF-W8S9E6-F1
#
_entry.id   AF-W8S9E6-F1
#
_cell.length_a   1.000
_cell.length_b   1.000
_cell.length_c   1.000
_cell.angle_alpha   90.00
_cell.angle_beta   90.00
_cell.angle_gamma   90.00
#
_symmetry.space_group_name_H-M   'P 1'
#
loop_
_entity.id
_entity.type
_entity.pdbx_description
1 polymer ?
#
loop_
_entity_poly.entity_id
_entity_poly.type
_entity_poly.pdbx_seq_one_letter_code
_entity_poly.pdbx_strand_id
1 'polypeptide(L)'
;MVPQAACFVVPRVSSWAEFRRARAGGRLDWTTLQTRDRVAVFIPSDVAPQEIRDCLHEEVSQALGPLNDLYRLPDSVFNDDNFNAVLTGFDMLILRAYYDDALQSGMTRAQVADRLPAILSRLNPRGDGRGARPVSATPRSWIDAIETALGPGSSDRARIEAAERAVTIARNANWSDGRLAFSYFALGRLTLSSSVETSVASFQRAAGIYDRIAPGDIQAAHVDMQLAAFALSSGRADEALRLTGAALPAATAAQNAALLSTLLMIRAEALEQVGRASEARSVRLDSLAWGRYGFGSGAAVGARLTEVAALSPGG
;
A
#
# COMPACT_ATOMS: atom_id res chain seq x y z
N MET A 1 17.57 -10.15 -9.98
CA MET A 1 16.92 -9.15 -10.86
C MET A 1 16.60 -7.97 -9.96
N VAL A 2 17.04 -6.75 -10.27
CA VAL A 2 16.36 -5.57 -9.70
C VAL A 2 15.10 -5.46 -10.55
N PRO A 3 13.89 -5.66 -9.99
CA PRO A 3 12.66 -5.45 -10.76
C PRO A 3 12.60 -3.97 -11.14
N GLN A 4 11.61 -3.57 -11.91
CA GLN A 4 11.36 -2.18 -12.29
C GLN A 4 10.90 -1.30 -11.10
N ALA A 5 11.48 -1.49 -9.90
CA ALA A 5 11.21 -0.72 -8.71
C ALA A 5 11.85 0.66 -8.86
N ALA A 6 11.07 1.71 -8.57
CA ALA A 6 11.48 3.10 -8.70
C ALA A 6 12.65 3.40 -7.73
N CYS A 7 12.61 2.83 -6.52
CA CYS A 7 13.65 2.87 -5.49
C CYS A 7 14.06 1.44 -5.07
N PHE A 8 15.23 1.32 -4.41
CA PHE A 8 15.70 0.04 -3.85
C PHE A 8 16.84 0.21 -2.82
N VAL A 9 16.94 -0.76 -1.91
CA VAL A 9 17.97 -0.88 -0.88
C VAL A 9 18.97 -2.02 -1.18
N VAL A 10 20.27 -1.79 -0.96
CA VAL A 10 21.32 -2.80 -1.19
C VAL A 10 22.40 -2.81 -0.10
N PRO A 11 22.91 -4.00 0.29
CA PRO A 11 23.89 -4.11 1.36
C PRO A 11 25.31 -3.93 0.82
N ARG A 12 26.25 -3.66 1.75
CA ARG A 12 27.71 -3.61 1.55
C ARG A 12 28.23 -2.56 0.57
N VAL A 13 27.40 -1.61 0.11
CA VAL A 13 27.81 -0.56 -0.83
C VAL A 13 27.47 0.82 -0.29
N SER A 14 28.19 1.85 -0.74
CA SER A 14 27.94 3.25 -0.37
C SER A 14 27.65 4.17 -1.56
N SER A 15 27.74 3.68 -2.79
CA SER A 15 27.57 4.53 -3.98
C SER A 15 27.00 3.77 -5.17
N TRP A 16 26.44 4.52 -6.13
CA TRP A 16 25.96 3.97 -7.40
C TRP A 16 27.05 3.24 -8.18
N ALA A 17 28.28 3.77 -8.18
CA ALA A 17 29.42 3.15 -8.84
C ALA A 17 29.81 1.81 -8.21
N GLU A 18 29.75 1.69 -6.89
CA GLU A 18 29.97 0.42 -6.18
C GLU A 18 28.87 -0.60 -6.45
N PHE A 19 27.60 -0.16 -6.44
CA PHE A 19 26.48 -1.01 -6.79
C PHE A 19 26.64 -1.60 -8.19
N ARG A 20 26.92 -0.75 -9.20
CA ARG A 20 27.10 -1.19 -10.59
C ARG A 20 28.20 -2.24 -10.75
N ARG A 21 29.33 -2.07 -10.06
CA ARG A 21 30.44 -3.04 -10.09
C ARG A 21 30.08 -4.35 -9.38
N ALA A 22 29.31 -4.29 -8.31
CA ALA A 22 28.96 -5.45 -7.50
C ALA A 22 27.74 -6.22 -8.00
N ARG A 23 26.93 -5.63 -8.90
CA ARG A 23 25.66 -6.20 -9.38
C ARG A 23 25.77 -7.59 -9.99
N ALA A 24 26.91 -7.91 -10.62
CA ALA A 24 27.15 -9.21 -11.24
C ALA A 24 27.72 -10.28 -10.28
N GLY A 25 28.05 -9.91 -9.04
CA GLY A 25 28.59 -10.83 -8.03
C GLY A 25 27.62 -11.07 -6.87
N GLY A 26 27.80 -12.17 -6.12
CA GLY A 26 27.00 -12.50 -4.93
C GLY A 26 27.19 -11.55 -3.72
N ARG A 27 27.97 -10.48 -3.87
CA ARG A 27 28.29 -9.52 -2.79
C ARG A 27 27.06 -8.81 -2.23
N LEU A 28 26.02 -8.65 -3.05
CA LEU A 28 24.79 -7.93 -2.69
C LEU A 28 23.71 -8.85 -2.09
N ASP A 29 24.02 -10.12 -1.86
CA ASP A 29 23.05 -11.09 -1.34
C ASP A 29 22.80 -10.86 0.16
N TRP A 30 21.59 -10.40 0.48
CA TRP A 30 21.10 -10.18 1.84
C TRP A 30 21.12 -11.44 2.70
N THR A 31 20.95 -12.63 2.11
CA THR A 31 20.89 -13.90 2.85
C THR A 31 22.24 -14.30 3.45
N THR A 32 23.33 -13.73 2.94
CA THR A 32 24.70 -13.97 3.42
C THR A 32 25.14 -12.99 4.51
N LEU A 33 24.28 -12.04 4.89
CA LEU A 33 24.63 -10.95 5.78
C LEU A 33 24.42 -11.36 7.24
N GLN A 34 25.50 -11.34 8.04
CA GLN A 34 25.42 -11.55 9.49
C GLN A 34 25.26 -10.24 10.26
N THR A 35 25.98 -9.20 9.85
CA THR A 35 25.96 -7.86 10.44
C THR A 35 25.71 -6.82 9.35
N ARG A 36 24.90 -5.80 9.66
CA ARG A 36 24.56 -4.70 8.76
C ARG A 36 25.41 -3.46 9.06
N ASP A 37 26.63 -3.44 8.55
CA ASP A 37 27.53 -2.29 8.76
C ASP A 37 27.32 -1.17 7.73
N ARG A 38 26.83 -1.52 6.55
CA ARG A 38 26.73 -0.61 5.41
C ARG A 38 25.62 -1.02 4.48
N VAL A 39 24.74 -0.07 4.18
CA VAL A 39 23.62 -0.22 3.27
C VAL A 39 23.48 1.09 2.48
N ALA A 40 23.19 0.99 1.19
CA ALA A 40 22.83 2.14 0.36
C ALA A 40 21.36 2.05 -0.03
N VAL A 41 20.73 3.22 -0.04
CA VAL A 41 19.35 3.42 -0.50
C VAL A 41 19.41 4.27 -1.78
N PHE A 42 18.76 3.80 -2.84
CA PHE A 42 18.68 4.51 -4.10
C PHE A 42 17.24 4.96 -4.34
N ILE A 43 17.06 6.28 -4.54
CA ILE A 43 15.76 6.93 -4.73
C ILE A 43 15.78 7.62 -6.09
N PRO A 44 14.73 7.50 -6.92
CA PRO A 44 14.65 8.18 -8.20
C PRO A 44 14.44 9.68 -7.97
N SER A 45 15.00 10.50 -8.84
CA SER A 45 14.91 11.97 -8.74
C SER A 45 13.81 12.58 -9.59
N ASP A 46 13.18 11.79 -10.46
CA ASP A 46 12.27 12.21 -11.51
C ASP A 46 10.81 11.74 -11.29
N VAL A 47 10.44 11.48 -10.04
CA VAL A 47 9.10 11.06 -9.61
C VAL A 47 8.40 12.11 -8.73
N ALA A 48 7.14 11.88 -8.38
CA ALA A 48 6.37 12.82 -7.55
C ALA A 48 7.00 12.99 -6.15
N PRO A 49 6.88 14.18 -5.51
CA PRO A 49 7.40 14.40 -4.15
C PRO A 49 6.90 13.39 -3.13
N GLN A 50 5.63 12.98 -3.21
CA GLN A 50 5.09 11.90 -2.39
C GLN A 50 5.85 10.58 -2.64
N GLU A 51 6.04 10.18 -3.89
CA GLU A 51 6.71 8.92 -4.23
C GLU A 51 8.16 8.90 -3.73
N ILE A 52 8.89 10.02 -3.82
CA ILE A 52 10.21 10.17 -3.20
C ILE A 52 10.14 9.92 -1.69
N ARG A 53 9.15 10.51 -1.00
CA ARG A 53 8.97 10.35 0.45
C ARG A 53 8.59 8.91 0.80
N ASP A 54 7.68 8.29 0.07
CA ASP A 54 7.20 6.94 0.30
C ASP A 54 8.38 5.95 0.14
N CYS A 55 9.18 6.10 -0.92
CA CYS A 55 10.45 5.39 -1.09
C CYS A 55 11.44 5.62 0.07
N LEU A 56 11.56 6.85 0.59
CA LEU A 56 12.42 7.12 1.74
C LEU A 56 11.91 6.41 3.00
N HIS A 57 10.60 6.32 3.22
CA HIS A 57 10.05 5.56 4.35
C HIS A 57 10.36 4.07 4.22
N GLU A 58 10.08 3.49 3.06
CA GLU A 58 10.27 2.08 2.81
C GLU A 58 11.75 1.70 2.86
N GLU A 59 12.57 2.23 1.96
CA GLU A 59 13.94 1.76 1.75
C GLU A 59 14.85 2.04 2.95
N VAL A 60 14.64 3.17 3.64
CA VAL A 60 15.40 3.48 4.86
C VAL A 60 14.96 2.57 6.00
N SER A 61 13.66 2.32 6.17
CA SER A 61 13.19 1.41 7.22
C SER A 61 13.66 -0.02 6.97
N GLN A 62 13.68 -0.47 5.72
CA GLN A 62 14.20 -1.75 5.29
C GLN A 62 15.73 -1.86 5.51
N ALA A 63 16.47 -0.79 5.21
CA ALA A 63 17.90 -0.70 5.52
C ALA A 63 18.17 -0.91 7.02
N LEU A 64 17.35 -0.28 7.86
CA LEU A 64 17.45 -0.31 9.32
C LEU A 64 16.86 -1.59 9.95
N GLY A 65 15.92 -2.26 9.29
CA GLY A 65 15.06 -3.26 9.92
C GLY A 65 14.70 -4.46 9.02
N PRO A 66 13.52 -5.06 9.18
CA PRO A 66 13.11 -6.18 8.35
C PRO A 66 13.12 -5.85 6.84
N LEU A 67 13.47 -6.85 6.02
CA LEU A 67 13.53 -6.74 4.55
C LEU A 67 12.52 -7.65 3.85
N ASN A 68 11.76 -8.44 4.61
CA ASN A 68 10.85 -9.42 4.04
C ASN A 68 9.47 -8.82 3.92
N ASP A 69 8.86 -9.00 2.75
CA ASP A 69 7.48 -8.61 2.50
C ASP A 69 6.55 -9.58 3.24
N LEU A 70 5.91 -9.06 4.28
CA LEU A 70 5.00 -9.82 5.11
C LEU A 70 3.57 -9.33 4.85
N TYR A 71 2.96 -9.75 3.73
CA TYR A 71 1.56 -9.51 3.36
C TYR A 71 0.50 -9.81 4.44
N ARG A 72 0.89 -10.52 5.52
CA ARG A 72 0.04 -10.80 6.67
C ARG A 72 0.01 -9.68 7.72
N LEU A 73 0.82 -8.63 7.54
CA LEU A 73 0.89 -7.45 8.40
C LEU A 73 0.07 -6.34 7.74
N PRO A 74 -1.17 -6.05 8.19
CA PRO A 74 -2.00 -5.05 7.53
C PRO A 74 -1.54 -3.60 7.82
N ASP A 75 -0.94 -3.35 8.99
CA ASP A 75 -0.55 -2.01 9.47
C ASP A 75 0.98 -1.84 9.39
N SER A 76 1.57 -1.99 8.21
CA SER A 76 3.03 -1.96 8.06
C SER A 76 3.42 -1.53 6.66
N VAL A 77 4.54 -0.79 6.54
CA VAL A 77 5.22 -0.58 5.26
C VAL A 77 5.99 -1.85 4.82
N PHE A 78 6.36 -2.73 5.75
CA PHE A 78 7.08 -3.99 5.46
C PHE A 78 6.18 -5.09 4.84
N ASN A 79 4.96 -4.76 4.44
CA ASN A 79 4.05 -5.71 3.81
C ASN A 79 4.05 -5.62 2.28
N ASP A 80 4.71 -4.59 1.72
CA ASP A 80 4.85 -4.28 0.29
C ASP A 80 3.53 -4.34 -0.50
N ASP A 81 2.44 -3.87 0.13
CA ASP A 81 1.12 -3.75 -0.53
C ASP A 81 0.80 -2.32 -1.02
N ASN A 82 1.71 -1.38 -0.76
CA ASN A 82 1.66 0.03 -1.12
C ASN A 82 0.44 0.81 -0.60
N PHE A 83 -0.25 0.32 0.44
CA PHE A 83 -1.29 1.11 1.09
C PHE A 83 -0.71 2.11 2.11
N ASN A 84 0.25 1.69 2.92
CA ASN A 84 0.90 2.56 3.91
C ASN A 84 2.03 3.35 3.25
N ALA A 85 1.83 4.66 3.10
CA ALA A 85 2.81 5.57 2.49
C ALA A 85 3.88 6.06 3.49
N VAL A 86 3.67 5.83 4.79
CA VAL A 86 4.54 6.28 5.88
C VAL A 86 4.64 5.21 6.95
N LEU A 87 5.73 5.21 7.71
CA LEU A 87 5.94 4.26 8.81
C LEU A 87 4.81 4.33 9.83
N THR A 88 4.25 3.17 10.18
CA THR A 88 3.16 3.05 11.14
C THR A 88 3.69 2.97 12.57
N GLY A 89 2.77 2.99 13.54
CA GLY A 89 3.13 2.73 14.93
C GLY A 89 3.71 1.33 15.13
N PHE A 90 3.24 0.34 14.35
CA PHE A 90 3.79 -1.00 14.34
C PHE A 90 5.22 -1.01 13.79
N ASP A 91 5.48 -0.36 12.66
CA ASP A 91 6.82 -0.33 12.07
C ASP A 91 7.85 0.29 13.02
N MET A 92 7.48 1.41 13.66
CA MET A 92 8.32 2.07 14.66
C MET A 92 8.56 1.20 15.90
N LEU A 93 7.58 0.41 16.34
CA LEU A 93 7.76 -0.56 17.42
C LEU A 93 8.75 -1.66 17.01
N ILE A 94 8.63 -2.19 15.80
CA ILE A 94 9.52 -3.22 15.28
C ILE A 94 10.96 -2.69 15.15
N LEU A 95 11.15 -1.48 14.62
CA LEU A 95 12.48 -0.87 14.54
C LEU A 95 13.08 -0.67 15.94
N ARG A 96 12.31 -0.18 16.92
CA ARG A 96 12.80 -0.03 18.31
C ARG A 96 13.17 -1.37 18.93
N ALA A 97 12.39 -2.41 18.69
CA ALA A 97 12.71 -3.75 19.18
C ALA A 97 13.95 -4.33 18.47
N TYR A 98 14.12 -4.06 17.17
CA TYR A 98 15.25 -4.51 16.37
C TYR A 98 16.60 -3.98 16.89
N TYR A 99 16.60 -2.78 17.47
CA TYR A 99 17.77 -2.12 18.06
C TYR A 99 17.85 -2.24 19.59
N ASP A 100 17.09 -3.13 20.22
CA ASP A 100 17.17 -3.34 21.66
C ASP A 100 18.50 -4.00 22.07
N ASP A 101 19.16 -3.51 23.12
CA ASP A 101 20.46 -4.02 23.59
C ASP A 101 20.45 -5.51 23.96
N ALA A 102 19.26 -6.07 24.25
CA ALA A 102 19.11 -7.50 24.49
C ALA A 102 19.29 -8.35 23.22
N LEU A 103 19.21 -7.75 22.03
CA LEU A 103 19.39 -8.40 20.73
C LEU A 103 20.77 -8.10 20.14
N GLN A 104 21.38 -9.10 19.51
CA GLN A 104 22.69 -8.96 18.86
C GLN A 104 22.71 -9.72 17.54
N SER A 105 23.49 -9.24 16.58
CA SER A 105 23.74 -9.94 15.32
C SER A 105 24.28 -11.36 15.57
N GLY A 106 23.79 -12.33 14.80
CA GLY A 106 24.15 -13.74 14.94
C GLY A 106 23.27 -14.56 15.90
N MET A 107 22.33 -13.93 16.62
CA MET A 107 21.34 -14.68 17.41
C MET A 107 20.45 -15.55 16.53
N THR A 108 20.13 -16.75 17.01
CA THR A 108 19.15 -17.64 16.37
C THR A 108 17.73 -17.13 16.56
N ARG A 109 16.81 -17.59 15.71
CA ARG A 109 15.38 -17.28 15.84
C ARG A 109 14.82 -17.62 17.22
N ALA A 110 15.24 -18.73 17.82
CA ALA A 110 14.81 -19.14 19.16
C ALA A 110 15.32 -18.16 20.23
N GLN A 111 16.61 -17.81 20.18
CA GLN A 111 17.21 -16.84 21.10
C GLN A 111 16.53 -15.47 21.04
N VAL A 112 16.16 -15.00 19.85
CA VAL A 112 15.38 -13.76 19.69
C VAL A 112 13.98 -13.94 20.26
N ALA A 113 13.29 -15.03 19.91
CA ALA A 113 11.93 -15.30 20.40
C ALA A 113 11.85 -15.33 21.94
N ASP A 114 12.87 -15.86 22.62
CA ASP A 114 12.92 -15.89 24.08
C ASP A 114 13.06 -14.50 24.72
N ARG A 115 13.62 -13.53 23.99
CA ARG A 115 13.86 -12.15 24.48
C ARG A 115 12.73 -11.20 24.14
N LEU A 116 12.01 -11.45 23.04
CA LEU A 116 10.96 -10.57 22.54
C LEU A 116 9.89 -10.22 23.57
N PRO A 117 9.38 -11.13 24.43
CA PRO A 117 8.35 -10.77 25.40
C PRO A 117 8.77 -9.62 26.32
N ALA A 118 9.96 -9.69 26.94
CA ALA A 118 10.44 -8.65 27.84
C ALA A 118 10.70 -7.31 27.12
N ILE A 119 11.19 -7.36 25.89
CA ILE A 119 11.40 -6.17 25.04
C ILE A 119 10.05 -5.52 24.73
N LEU A 120 9.08 -6.31 24.26
CA LEU A 120 7.77 -5.80 23.85
C LEU A 120 6.94 -5.30 25.03
N SER A 121 7.00 -5.93 26.22
CA SER A 121 6.34 -5.40 27.42
C SER A 121 6.88 -4.04 27.84
N ARG A 122 8.18 -3.79 27.65
CA ARG A 122 8.79 -2.47 27.91
C ARG A 122 8.40 -1.43 26.86
N LEU A 123 8.43 -1.81 25.58
CA LEU A 123 8.18 -0.87 24.47
C LEU A 123 6.70 -0.60 24.21
N ASN A 124 5.82 -1.58 24.47
CA ASN A 124 4.37 -1.52 24.27
C ASN A 124 3.60 -2.31 25.34
N PRO A 125 3.57 -1.83 26.61
CA PRO A 125 2.90 -2.53 27.72
C PRO A 125 1.40 -2.74 27.51
N ARG A 126 0.76 -1.95 26.62
CA ARG A 126 -0.65 -2.15 26.25
C ARG A 126 -0.90 -3.48 25.52
N GLY A 127 0.15 -4.08 24.97
CA GLY A 127 0.12 -5.37 24.29
C GLY A 127 0.04 -6.58 25.23
N ASP A 128 0.50 -6.45 26.48
CA ASP A 128 0.64 -7.59 27.41
C ASP A 128 -0.69 -8.29 27.73
N GLY A 129 -1.79 -7.53 27.74
CA GLY A 129 -3.14 -8.07 27.95
C GLY A 129 -3.81 -8.64 26.69
N ARG A 130 -3.13 -8.67 25.54
CA ARG A 130 -3.71 -9.12 24.27
C ARG A 130 -3.31 -10.58 24.01
N GLY A 131 -4.31 -11.43 23.76
CA GLY A 131 -4.07 -12.82 23.36
C GLY A 131 -3.36 -12.92 22.02
N ALA A 132 -2.38 -13.82 21.90
CA ALA A 132 -1.72 -14.09 20.64
C ALA A 132 -2.73 -14.64 19.62
N ARG A 133 -2.78 -14.03 18.43
CA ARG A 133 -3.54 -14.55 17.29
C ARG A 133 -2.54 -15.13 16.28
N PRO A 134 -2.37 -16.46 16.22
CA PRO A 134 -1.44 -17.06 15.28
C PRO A 134 -1.89 -16.76 13.84
N VAL A 135 -0.98 -16.17 13.07
CA VAL A 135 -1.20 -15.89 11.64
C VAL A 135 -0.38 -16.86 10.81
N SER A 136 -1.07 -17.65 9.99
CA SER A 136 -0.45 -18.62 9.08
C SER A 136 0.50 -17.92 8.11
N ALA A 137 1.58 -18.62 7.72
CA ALA A 137 2.48 -18.13 6.69
C ALA A 137 1.73 -17.96 5.35
N THR A 138 2.13 -16.97 4.56
CA THR A 138 1.61 -16.75 3.21
C THR A 138 2.30 -17.72 2.25
N PRO A 139 1.58 -18.62 1.55
CA PRO A 139 2.18 -19.55 0.58
C PRO A 139 2.80 -18.80 -0.60
N ARG A 140 3.92 -19.30 -1.13
CA ARG A 140 4.57 -18.72 -2.32
C ARG A 140 3.63 -18.68 -3.52
N SER A 141 2.78 -19.69 -3.69
CA SER A 141 1.78 -19.69 -4.77
C SER A 141 0.79 -18.52 -4.72
N TRP A 142 0.49 -17.98 -3.54
CA TRP A 142 -0.34 -16.77 -3.42
C TRP A 142 0.48 -15.52 -3.75
N ILE A 143 1.73 -15.44 -3.26
CA ILE A 143 2.64 -14.32 -3.52
C ILE A 143 2.89 -14.19 -5.03
N ASP A 144 3.27 -15.28 -5.70
CA ASP A 144 3.52 -15.31 -7.14
C ASP A 144 2.28 -14.87 -7.95
N ALA A 145 1.08 -15.20 -7.46
CA ALA A 145 -0.17 -14.81 -8.09
C ALA A 145 -0.45 -13.29 -7.95
N ILE A 146 -0.17 -12.72 -6.79
CA ILE A 146 -0.29 -11.27 -6.55
C ILE A 146 0.77 -10.49 -7.33
N GLU A 147 2.02 -10.93 -7.30
CA GLU A 147 3.11 -10.34 -8.08
C GLU A 147 2.80 -10.37 -9.58
N THR A 148 2.24 -11.47 -10.09
CA THR A 148 1.81 -11.56 -11.49
C THR A 148 0.64 -10.61 -11.79
N ALA A 149 -0.32 -10.47 -10.87
CA ALA A 149 -1.50 -9.63 -11.05
C ALA A 149 -1.14 -8.12 -11.08
N LEU A 150 -0.29 -7.69 -10.16
CA LEU A 150 0.03 -6.28 -9.94
C LEU A 150 1.34 -5.84 -10.60
N GLY A 151 2.24 -6.78 -10.88
CA GLY A 151 3.54 -6.52 -11.48
C GLY A 151 3.48 -6.20 -12.98
N PRO A 152 4.57 -5.61 -13.52
CA PRO A 152 4.67 -5.27 -14.92
C PRO A 152 4.95 -6.50 -15.80
N GLY A 153 4.67 -6.38 -17.11
CA GLY A 153 5.13 -7.34 -18.13
C GLY A 153 4.19 -8.52 -18.43
N SER A 154 3.10 -8.69 -17.68
CA SER A 154 2.05 -9.67 -17.98
C SER A 154 0.90 -9.05 -18.80
N SER A 155 0.25 -9.85 -19.65
CA SER A 155 -0.95 -9.40 -20.38
C SER A 155 -2.15 -9.23 -19.44
N ASP A 156 -3.12 -8.37 -19.79
CA ASP A 156 -4.29 -8.11 -18.95
C ASP A 156 -5.05 -9.37 -18.58
N ARG A 157 -5.24 -10.30 -19.53
CA ARG A 157 -5.86 -11.61 -19.25
C ARG A 157 -5.07 -12.41 -18.21
N ALA A 158 -3.74 -12.50 -18.36
CA ALA A 158 -2.91 -13.24 -17.42
C ALA A 158 -2.93 -12.63 -16.01
N ARG A 159 -3.00 -11.29 -15.92
CA ARG A 159 -3.11 -10.55 -14.66
C ARG A 159 -4.45 -10.82 -13.96
N ILE A 160 -5.56 -10.80 -14.71
CA ILE A 160 -6.89 -11.13 -14.19
C ILE A 160 -6.92 -12.57 -13.66
N GLU A 161 -6.47 -13.54 -14.47
CA GLU A 161 -6.40 -14.95 -14.06
C GLU A 161 -5.53 -15.15 -12.82
N ALA A 162 -4.45 -14.37 -12.67
CA ALA A 162 -3.61 -14.41 -11.48
C ALA A 162 -4.32 -13.87 -10.23
N ALA A 163 -5.06 -12.77 -10.35
CA ALA A 163 -5.88 -12.25 -9.25
C ALA A 163 -6.99 -13.22 -8.84
N GLU A 164 -7.65 -13.89 -9.80
CA GLU A 164 -8.64 -14.94 -9.52
C GLU A 164 -8.02 -16.14 -8.79
N ARG A 165 -6.81 -16.55 -9.19
CA ARG A 165 -6.03 -17.58 -8.47
C ARG A 165 -5.71 -17.14 -7.05
N ALA A 166 -5.27 -15.91 -6.83
CA ALA A 166 -4.99 -15.38 -5.50
C ALA A 166 -6.23 -15.44 -4.57
N VAL A 167 -7.41 -15.03 -5.08
CA VAL A 167 -8.68 -15.16 -4.35
C VAL A 167 -8.98 -16.62 -4.03
N THR A 168 -8.81 -17.53 -4.99
CA THR A 168 -9.08 -18.97 -4.80
C THR A 168 -8.18 -19.57 -3.72
N ILE A 169 -6.87 -19.27 -3.76
CA ILE A 169 -5.92 -19.74 -2.75
C ILE A 169 -6.28 -19.21 -1.36
N ALA A 170 -6.56 -17.91 -1.25
CA ALA A 170 -6.93 -17.29 0.03
C ALA A 170 -8.21 -17.88 0.63
N ARG A 171 -9.23 -18.16 -0.21
CA ARG A 171 -10.47 -18.82 0.23
C ARG A 171 -10.24 -20.26 0.65
N ASN A 172 -9.46 -21.03 -0.11
CA ASN A 172 -9.14 -22.42 0.23
C ASN A 172 -8.31 -22.53 1.52
N ALA A 173 -7.51 -21.50 1.82
CA ALA A 173 -6.78 -21.36 3.08
C ALA A 173 -7.66 -20.86 4.25
N ASN A 174 -8.97 -20.66 4.03
CA ASN A 174 -9.93 -20.11 5.00
C ASN A 174 -9.48 -18.77 5.60
N TRP A 175 -8.79 -17.94 4.81
CA TRP A 175 -8.38 -16.62 5.27
C TRP A 175 -9.58 -15.68 5.36
N SER A 176 -9.52 -14.79 6.34
CA SER A 176 -10.50 -13.73 6.56
C SER A 176 -9.83 -12.39 6.90
N ASP A 177 -8.54 -12.28 6.60
CA ASP A 177 -7.66 -11.15 6.90
C ASP A 177 -7.35 -10.33 5.63
N GLY A 178 -6.43 -9.37 5.78
CA GLY A 178 -6.02 -8.45 4.71
C GLY A 178 -5.57 -9.12 3.42
N ARG A 179 -5.06 -10.36 3.46
CA ARG A 179 -4.63 -11.06 2.23
C ARG A 179 -5.80 -11.42 1.33
N LEU A 180 -6.92 -11.87 1.90
CA LEU A 180 -8.13 -12.12 1.11
C LEU A 180 -8.71 -10.80 0.58
N ALA A 181 -8.71 -9.74 1.40
CA ALA A 181 -9.18 -8.42 0.99
C ALA A 181 -8.33 -7.85 -0.17
N PHE A 182 -7.00 -7.98 -0.08
CA PHE A 182 -6.07 -7.52 -1.10
C PHE A 182 -6.22 -8.30 -2.41
N SER A 183 -6.47 -9.61 -2.34
CA SER A 183 -6.78 -10.44 -3.51
C SER A 183 -8.02 -9.91 -4.25
N TYR A 184 -9.08 -9.57 -3.51
CA TYR A 184 -10.29 -8.98 -4.08
C TYR A 184 -10.06 -7.57 -4.60
N PHE A 185 -9.28 -6.74 -3.90
CA PHE A 185 -8.92 -5.40 -4.36
C PHE A 185 -8.18 -5.45 -5.70
N ALA A 186 -7.18 -6.33 -5.83
CA ALA A 186 -6.44 -6.54 -7.07
C ALA A 186 -7.37 -7.00 -8.22
N LEU A 187 -8.22 -7.99 -7.97
CA LEU A 187 -9.21 -8.47 -8.95
C LEU A 187 -10.18 -7.37 -9.38
N GLY A 188 -10.66 -6.58 -8.41
CA GLY A 188 -11.54 -5.43 -8.66
C GLY A 188 -10.91 -4.43 -9.61
N ARG A 189 -9.66 -4.03 -9.35
CA ARG A 189 -8.92 -3.09 -10.20
C ARG A 189 -8.70 -3.63 -11.62
N LEU A 190 -8.36 -4.90 -11.76
CA LEU A 190 -8.01 -5.48 -13.06
C LEU A 190 -9.23 -5.75 -13.95
N THR A 191 -10.42 -5.85 -13.36
CA THR A 191 -11.67 -6.13 -14.10
C THR A 191 -12.48 -4.88 -14.41
N LEU A 192 -11.98 -3.69 -14.04
CA LEU A 192 -12.65 -2.39 -14.27
C LEU A 192 -13.13 -2.20 -15.72
N SER A 193 -12.29 -2.52 -16.70
CA SER A 193 -12.57 -2.32 -18.12
C SER A 193 -13.33 -3.47 -18.79
N SER A 194 -13.26 -4.68 -18.23
CA SER A 194 -13.79 -5.91 -18.84
C SER A 194 -15.11 -6.38 -18.24
N SER A 195 -15.32 -6.18 -16.92
CA SER A 195 -16.53 -6.58 -16.20
C SER A 195 -16.76 -5.70 -14.99
N VAL A 196 -17.63 -4.70 -15.14
CA VAL A 196 -18.06 -3.81 -14.05
C VAL A 196 -18.69 -4.60 -12.90
N GLU A 197 -19.50 -5.63 -13.20
CA GLU A 197 -20.13 -6.47 -12.20
C GLU A 197 -19.10 -7.19 -11.32
N THR A 198 -18.11 -7.85 -11.94
CA THR A 198 -17.03 -8.52 -11.23
C THR A 198 -16.20 -7.53 -10.42
N SER A 199 -15.93 -6.36 -10.99
CA SER A 199 -15.13 -5.32 -10.36
C SER A 199 -15.79 -4.80 -9.08
N VAL A 200 -17.06 -4.36 -9.19
CA VAL A 200 -17.84 -3.85 -8.05
C VAL A 200 -18.03 -4.92 -6.97
N ALA A 201 -18.39 -6.15 -7.36
CA ALA A 201 -18.54 -7.25 -6.39
C ALA A 201 -17.23 -7.57 -5.66
N SER A 202 -16.08 -7.44 -6.33
CA SER A 202 -14.78 -7.66 -5.72
C SER A 202 -14.42 -6.53 -4.75
N PHE A 203 -14.64 -5.27 -5.12
CA PHE A 203 -14.43 -4.14 -4.20
C PHE A 203 -15.35 -4.21 -2.97
N GLN A 204 -16.63 -4.58 -3.13
CA GLN A 204 -17.54 -4.75 -2.00
C GLN A 204 -17.08 -5.85 -1.03
N ARG A 205 -16.55 -6.96 -1.55
CA ARG A 205 -15.96 -8.03 -0.71
C ARG A 205 -14.70 -7.56 0.00
N ALA A 206 -13.84 -6.80 -0.68
CA ALA A 206 -12.65 -6.20 -0.07
C ALA A 206 -13.05 -5.23 1.06
N ALA A 207 -14.00 -4.31 0.81
CA ALA A 207 -14.53 -3.37 1.78
C ALA A 207 -15.04 -4.08 3.04
N GLY A 208 -15.92 -5.07 2.90
CA GLY A 208 -16.47 -5.79 4.04
C GLY A 208 -15.43 -6.53 4.89
N ILE A 209 -14.30 -6.94 4.29
CA ILE A 209 -13.18 -7.52 5.06
C ILE A 209 -12.38 -6.43 5.76
N TYR A 210 -11.99 -5.36 5.04
CA TYR A 210 -11.21 -4.26 5.63
C TYR A 210 -11.96 -3.56 6.77
N ASP A 211 -13.25 -3.28 6.60
CA ASP A 211 -14.10 -2.67 7.64
C ASP A 211 -14.17 -3.50 8.92
N ARG A 212 -14.06 -4.83 8.80
CA ARG A 212 -14.11 -5.74 9.95
C ARG A 212 -12.77 -5.84 10.67
N ILE A 213 -11.65 -5.72 9.95
CA ILE A 213 -10.30 -5.88 10.54
C ILE A 213 -9.71 -4.56 11.04
N ALA A 214 -9.93 -3.47 10.30
CA ALA A 214 -9.42 -2.13 10.57
C ALA A 214 -10.39 -1.08 9.97
N PRO A 215 -11.55 -0.85 10.61
CA PRO A 215 -12.54 0.09 10.09
C PRO A 215 -11.98 1.50 9.97
N GLY A 216 -12.19 2.13 8.80
CA GLY A 216 -11.73 3.49 8.52
C GLY A 216 -10.21 3.62 8.33
N ASP A 217 -9.52 2.53 8.04
CA ASP A 217 -8.09 2.55 7.73
C ASP A 217 -7.83 2.83 6.23
N ILE A 218 -6.56 3.02 5.86
CA ILE A 218 -6.14 3.43 4.52
C ILE A 218 -6.57 2.45 3.43
N GLN A 219 -6.59 1.14 3.71
CA GLN A 219 -7.02 0.14 2.74
C GLN A 219 -8.52 0.28 2.43
N ALA A 220 -9.35 0.54 3.44
CA ALA A 220 -10.77 0.81 3.25
C ALA A 220 -10.97 2.08 2.42
N ALA A 221 -10.20 3.14 2.68
CA ALA A 221 -10.25 4.38 1.91
C ALA A 221 -9.87 4.20 0.43
N HIS A 222 -8.91 3.32 0.12
CA HIS A 222 -8.60 2.97 -1.26
C HIS A 222 -9.74 2.23 -1.95
N VAL A 223 -10.45 1.34 -1.25
CA VAL A 223 -11.63 0.66 -1.79
C VAL A 223 -12.78 1.65 -1.98
N ASP A 224 -13.05 2.50 -1.01
CA ASP A 224 -14.08 3.53 -1.06
C ASP A 224 -13.84 4.52 -2.21
N MET A 225 -12.59 4.88 -2.49
CA MET A 225 -12.25 5.71 -3.65
C MET A 225 -12.68 5.06 -4.97
N GLN A 226 -12.48 3.75 -5.14
CA GLN A 226 -12.91 3.01 -6.33
C GLN A 226 -14.44 2.93 -6.41
N LEU A 227 -15.10 2.59 -5.30
CA LEU A 227 -16.56 2.54 -5.23
C LEU A 227 -17.21 3.91 -5.47
N ALA A 228 -16.56 4.99 -5.01
CA ALA A 228 -17.02 6.36 -5.24
C ALA A 228 -16.92 6.76 -6.72
N ALA A 229 -15.83 6.38 -7.39
CA ALA A 229 -15.69 6.58 -8.83
C ALA A 229 -16.80 5.85 -9.62
N PHE A 230 -17.14 4.61 -9.24
CA PHE A 230 -18.27 3.89 -9.83
C PHE A 230 -19.63 4.50 -9.50
N ALA A 231 -19.81 4.99 -8.27
CA ALA A 231 -21.06 5.66 -7.89
C ALA A 231 -21.25 6.93 -8.73
N LEU A 232 -20.19 7.72 -8.88
CA LEU A 232 -20.16 8.91 -9.73
C LEU A 232 -20.51 8.57 -11.18
N SER A 233 -19.89 7.52 -11.75
CA SER A 233 -20.16 7.12 -13.15
C SER A 233 -21.54 6.57 -13.39
N SER A 234 -22.21 6.11 -12.34
CA SER A 234 -23.60 5.65 -12.39
C SER A 234 -24.61 6.77 -12.07
N GLY A 235 -24.17 8.03 -11.95
CA GLY A 235 -25.02 9.17 -11.55
C GLY A 235 -25.49 9.12 -10.08
N ARG A 236 -24.89 8.26 -9.25
CA ARG A 236 -25.21 8.13 -7.81
C ARG A 236 -24.33 9.10 -7.00
N ALA A 237 -24.50 10.39 -7.24
CA ALA A 237 -23.67 11.44 -6.66
C ALA A 237 -23.69 11.44 -5.12
N ASP A 238 -24.86 11.27 -4.48
CA ASP A 238 -24.95 11.22 -3.01
C ASP A 238 -24.12 10.08 -2.40
N GLU A 239 -24.10 8.92 -3.07
CA GLU A 239 -23.30 7.78 -2.63
C GLU A 239 -21.79 8.06 -2.81
N ALA A 240 -21.39 8.71 -3.89
CA ALA A 240 -20.01 9.17 -4.07
C ALA A 240 -19.60 10.19 -3.00
N LEU A 241 -20.49 11.11 -2.60
CA LEU A 241 -20.24 12.05 -1.49
C LEU A 241 -20.08 11.35 -0.14
N ARG A 242 -20.87 10.29 0.11
CA ARG A 242 -20.79 9.49 1.33
C ARG A 242 -19.47 8.72 1.40
N LEU A 243 -19.12 8.00 0.33
CA LEU A 243 -17.89 7.20 0.23
C LEU A 243 -16.64 8.08 0.33
N THR A 244 -16.59 9.18 -0.44
CA THR A 244 -15.47 10.13 -0.33
C THR A 244 -15.37 10.75 1.06
N GLY A 245 -16.50 11.10 1.68
CA GLY A 245 -16.54 11.63 3.04
C GLY A 245 -15.96 10.66 4.09
N ALA A 246 -16.26 9.37 3.96
CA ALA A 246 -15.75 8.33 4.85
C ALA A 246 -14.25 8.06 4.66
N ALA A 247 -13.75 8.15 3.42
CA ALA A 247 -12.36 7.85 3.08
C ALA A 247 -11.36 8.98 3.40
N LEU A 248 -11.82 10.25 3.36
CA LEU A 248 -10.94 11.43 3.54
C LEU A 248 -10.13 11.43 4.86
N PRO A 249 -10.70 11.10 6.04
CA PRO A 249 -9.94 11.06 7.29
C PRO A 249 -8.78 10.07 7.26
N ALA A 250 -9.00 8.88 6.71
CA ALA A 250 -7.97 7.84 6.61
C ALA A 250 -6.84 8.24 5.66
N ALA A 251 -7.19 8.77 4.47
CA ALA A 251 -6.21 9.28 3.51
C ALA A 251 -5.35 10.41 4.11
N THR A 252 -5.97 11.27 4.93
CA THR A 252 -5.29 12.35 5.64
C THR A 252 -4.34 11.81 6.71
N ALA A 253 -4.81 10.88 7.55
CA ALA A 253 -4.01 10.27 8.61
C ALA A 253 -2.80 9.50 8.06
N ALA A 254 -2.98 8.77 6.96
CA ALA A 254 -1.93 8.06 6.24
C ALA A 254 -1.01 8.99 5.42
N GLN A 255 -1.29 10.30 5.39
CA GLN A 255 -0.55 11.30 4.62
C GLN A 255 -0.43 10.96 3.12
N ASN A 256 -1.46 10.33 2.55
CA ASN A 256 -1.49 9.91 1.15
C ASN A 256 -2.15 11.01 0.30
N ALA A 257 -1.34 11.95 -0.19
CA ALA A 257 -1.81 13.11 -0.95
C ALA A 257 -2.40 12.74 -2.32
N ALA A 258 -1.86 11.71 -3.00
CA ALA A 258 -2.41 11.23 -4.27
C ALA A 258 -3.83 10.66 -4.10
N LEU A 259 -4.05 9.87 -3.05
CA LEU A 259 -5.40 9.38 -2.68
C LEU A 259 -6.31 10.54 -2.28
N LEU A 260 -5.85 11.42 -1.40
CA LEU A 260 -6.59 12.59 -0.92
C LEU A 260 -7.02 13.49 -2.08
N SER A 261 -6.10 13.79 -2.99
CA SER A 261 -6.36 14.54 -4.22
C SER A 261 -7.44 13.85 -5.06
N THR A 262 -7.34 12.54 -5.30
CA THR A 262 -8.33 11.80 -6.10
C THR A 262 -9.71 11.82 -5.44
N LEU A 263 -9.79 11.60 -4.13
CA LEU A 263 -11.04 11.64 -3.37
C LEU A 263 -11.71 13.01 -3.47
N LEU A 264 -10.93 14.10 -3.35
CA LEU A 264 -11.44 15.46 -3.48
C LEU A 264 -11.90 15.76 -4.91
N MET A 265 -11.20 15.25 -5.95
CA MET A 265 -11.64 15.38 -7.33
C MET A 265 -13.00 14.70 -7.55
N ILE A 266 -13.15 13.44 -7.13
CA ILE A 266 -14.42 12.70 -7.23
C ILE A 266 -15.53 13.42 -6.47
N ARG A 267 -15.22 13.94 -5.28
CA ARG A 267 -16.16 14.70 -4.45
C ARG A 267 -16.61 16.00 -5.14
N ALA A 268 -15.70 16.72 -5.79
CA ALA A 268 -16.03 17.94 -6.51
C ALA A 268 -17.02 17.66 -7.65
N GLU A 269 -16.78 16.61 -8.44
CA GLU A 269 -17.69 16.17 -9.49
C GLU A 269 -19.08 15.79 -8.93
N ALA A 270 -19.12 15.02 -7.84
CA ALA A 270 -20.38 14.65 -7.20
C ALA A 270 -21.13 15.88 -6.63
N LEU A 271 -20.41 16.87 -6.09
CA LEU A 271 -21.00 18.13 -5.62
C LEU A 271 -21.63 18.94 -6.76
N GLU A 272 -21.03 18.94 -7.95
CA GLU A 272 -21.62 19.59 -9.13
C GLU A 272 -22.90 18.90 -9.57
N GLN A 273 -22.92 17.56 -9.60
CA GLN A 273 -24.11 16.78 -9.96
C GLN A 273 -25.32 17.05 -9.04
N VAL A 274 -25.09 17.36 -7.76
CA VAL A 274 -26.15 17.71 -6.80
C VAL A 274 -26.41 19.22 -6.67
N GLY A 275 -25.86 20.04 -7.58
CA GLY A 275 -26.11 21.49 -7.64
C GLY A 275 -25.34 22.34 -6.63
N ARG A 276 -24.32 21.78 -5.96
CA ARG A 276 -23.49 22.46 -4.95
C ARG A 276 -22.21 23.07 -5.55
N ALA A 277 -22.39 23.88 -6.60
CA ALA A 277 -21.29 24.36 -7.45
C ALA A 277 -20.25 25.24 -6.71
N SER A 278 -20.65 26.02 -5.71
CA SER A 278 -19.70 26.83 -4.91
C SER A 278 -18.75 25.95 -4.11
N GLU A 279 -19.29 24.91 -3.46
CA GLU A 279 -18.52 23.95 -2.68
C GLU A 279 -17.64 23.09 -3.57
N ALA A 280 -18.16 22.65 -4.72
CA ALA A 280 -17.39 21.91 -5.71
C ALA A 280 -16.13 22.66 -6.15
N ARG A 281 -16.24 23.97 -6.45
CA ARG A 281 -15.09 24.81 -6.82
C ARG A 281 -14.03 24.88 -5.71
N SER A 282 -14.47 25.02 -4.46
CA SER A 282 -13.54 25.04 -3.30
C SER A 282 -12.82 23.70 -3.16
N VAL A 283 -13.56 22.59 -3.17
CA VAL A 283 -13.00 21.24 -3.04
C VAL A 283 -12.07 20.90 -4.20
N ARG A 284 -12.40 21.34 -5.42
CA ARG A 284 -11.54 21.15 -6.59
C ARG A 284 -10.23 21.91 -6.44
N LEU A 285 -10.26 23.14 -5.92
CA LEU A 285 -9.04 23.91 -5.63
C LEU A 285 -8.15 23.20 -4.60
N ASP A 286 -8.74 22.67 -3.52
CA ASP A 286 -8.01 21.92 -2.50
C ASP A 286 -7.38 20.64 -3.08
N SER A 287 -8.11 19.96 -3.99
CA SER A 287 -7.59 18.77 -4.68
C SER A 287 -6.31 19.05 -5.45
N LEU A 288 -6.20 20.23 -6.09
CA LEU A 288 -5.02 20.61 -6.86
C LEU A 288 -3.79 20.81 -5.99
N ALA A 289 -3.97 21.33 -4.77
CA ALA A 289 -2.87 21.54 -3.83
C ALA A 289 -2.24 20.20 -3.43
N TRP A 290 -3.08 19.21 -3.09
CA TRP A 290 -2.62 17.85 -2.80
C TRP A 290 -2.07 17.14 -4.04
N GLY A 291 -2.71 17.32 -5.20
CA GLY A 291 -2.29 16.72 -6.46
C GLY A 291 -0.88 17.11 -6.88
N ARG A 292 -0.44 18.34 -6.62
CA ARG A 292 0.95 18.77 -6.90
C ARG A 292 1.98 17.98 -6.10
N TYR A 293 1.66 17.61 -4.86
CA TYR A 293 2.55 16.79 -4.03
C TYR A 293 2.42 15.30 -4.39
N GLY A 294 1.20 14.81 -4.61
CA GLY A 294 0.90 13.40 -4.86
C GLY A 294 1.24 12.90 -6.26
N PHE A 295 1.02 13.71 -7.30
CA PHE A 295 1.27 13.36 -8.71
C PHE A 295 2.47 14.10 -9.32
N GLY A 296 3.00 15.10 -8.62
CA GLY A 296 4.13 15.90 -9.07
C GLY A 296 3.73 16.94 -10.13
N SER A 297 3.92 16.61 -11.40
CA SER A 297 3.80 17.60 -12.49
C SER A 297 2.37 18.10 -12.68
N GLY A 298 2.22 19.37 -13.11
CA GLY A 298 0.91 19.93 -13.45
C GLY A 298 0.19 19.16 -14.57
N ALA A 299 0.94 18.55 -15.49
CA ALA A 299 0.39 17.68 -16.53
C ALA A 299 -0.22 16.40 -15.95
N ALA A 300 0.44 15.75 -14.99
CA ALA A 300 -0.09 14.56 -14.31
C ALA A 300 -1.36 14.89 -13.50
N VAL A 301 -1.37 16.02 -12.79
CA VAL A 301 -2.56 16.51 -12.07
C VAL A 301 -3.71 16.77 -13.05
N GLY A 302 -3.43 17.44 -14.18
CA GLY A 302 -4.43 17.74 -15.22
C GLY A 302 -4.98 16.50 -15.91
N ALA A 303 -4.13 15.49 -16.16
CA ALA A 303 -4.57 14.20 -16.68
C ALA A 303 -5.52 13.51 -15.70
N ARG A 304 -5.17 13.49 -14.41
CA ARG A 304 -6.02 12.88 -13.38
C ARG A 304 -7.36 13.58 -13.21
N LEU A 305 -7.37 14.91 -13.27
CA LEU A 305 -8.62 15.69 -13.29
C LEU A 305 -9.52 15.32 -14.46
N THR A 306 -8.94 15.25 -15.67
CA THR A 306 -9.67 14.88 -16.88
C THR A 306 -10.27 13.48 -16.77
N GLU A 307 -9.50 12.51 -16.26
CA GLU A 307 -9.98 11.14 -16.03
C GLU A 307 -11.17 11.10 -15.06
N VAL A 308 -11.11 11.86 -13.95
CA VAL A 308 -12.19 11.89 -12.95
C VAL A 308 -13.41 12.62 -13.48
N ALA A 309 -13.23 13.74 -14.19
CA ALA A 309 -14.32 14.50 -14.79
C ALA A 309 -15.08 13.66 -15.84
N ALA A 310 -14.37 12.85 -16.63
CA ALA A 310 -14.94 11.94 -17.62
C ALA A 310 -15.79 10.81 -17.01
N LEU A 311 -15.75 10.62 -15.68
CA LEU A 311 -16.67 9.70 -15.01
C LEU A 311 -18.08 10.29 -14.91
N SER A 312 -18.24 11.61 -14.84
CA SER A 312 -19.56 12.22 -14.68
C SER A 312 -20.46 11.97 -15.91
N PRO A 313 -21.71 11.49 -15.77
CA PRO A 313 -22.60 11.17 -16.90
C PRO A 313 -22.97 12.34 -17.83
N GLY A 314 -22.54 13.56 -17.53
CA GLY A 314 -22.75 14.77 -18.33
C GLY A 314 -21.48 15.58 -18.61
N GLY A 315 -20.31 14.99 -18.35
CA GLY A 315 -18.98 15.56 -18.64
C GLY A 315 -18.41 15.06 -19.96
#